data_AF-X0UHW9-F1
#
_entry.id   AF-X0UHW9-F1
#
_cell.length_a   1.000
_cell.length_b   1.000
_cell.length_c   1.000
_cell.angle_alpha   90.00
_cell.angle_beta   90.00
_cell.angle_gamma   90.00
#
_symmetry.space_group_name_H-M   'P 1'
#
loop_
_entity.id
_entity.type
_entity.pdbx_description
1 polymer ?
#
loop_
_entity_poly.entity_id
_entity_poly.type
_entity_poly.pdbx_seq_one_letter_code
_entity_poly.pdbx_strand_id
1 'polypeptide(L)' 'MDFSLTEEQDMLRTLARDFLAKECPKAKVREMDKDGKGYDPQLWRGMAELGWIGLIFPEEYGGMAASFMDLVVLMEEMG' A
#
# COMPACT_ATOMS: atom_id res chain seq x y z
N MET A 1 16.53 14.03 19.26
CA MET A 1 15.26 13.88 18.52
C MET A 1 15.40 12.65 17.67
N ASP A 2 14.48 11.71 17.81
CA ASP A 2 14.50 10.45 17.08
C ASP A 2 13.52 10.55 15.91
N PHE A 3 13.99 10.21 14.72
CA PHE A 3 13.25 10.26 13.46
C PHE A 3 13.17 8.89 12.80
N SER A 4 13.55 7.84 13.53
CA SER A 4 13.36 6.47 13.07
C SER A 4 11.87 6.12 12.98
N LEU A 5 11.55 5.21 12.08
CA LEU A 5 10.23 4.58 12.04
C LEU A 5 10.03 3.72 13.28
N THR A 6 8.77 3.58 13.71
CA THR A 6 8.41 2.55 14.69
C THR A 6 8.58 1.16 14.09
N GLU A 7 8.64 0.11 14.94
CA GLU A 7 8.68 -1.27 14.46
C GLU A 7 7.47 -1.61 13.58
N GLU A 8 6.28 -1.13 13.95
CA GLU A 8 5.05 -1.33 13.16
C GLU A 8 5.14 -0.67 11.78
N GLN A 9 5.70 0.54 11.71
CA GLN A 9 5.94 1.24 10.45
C GLN A 9 6.99 0.53 9.59
N ASP A 10 8.06 0.01 10.20
CA ASP A 10 9.07 -0.77 9.46
C ASP A 10 8.50 -2.09 8.92
N MET A 11 7.63 -2.74 9.68
CA MET A 11 6.89 -3.91 9.22
C MET A 11 5.96 -3.57 8.05
N LEU A 12 5.19 -2.48 8.15
CA LEU A 12 4.33 -2.00 7.07
C LEU A 12 5.13 -1.70 5.80
N ARG A 13 6.25 -1.00 5.94
CA ARG A 13 7.19 -0.71 4.86
C ARG A 13 7.66 -1.98 4.16
N THR A 14 8.12 -2.95 4.94
CA THR A 14 8.64 -4.22 4.40
C THR A 14 7.55 -5.01 3.67
N LEU A 15 6.35 -5.11 4.25
CA LEU A 15 5.22 -5.79 3.62
C LEU A 15 4.78 -5.09 2.32
N ALA A 16 4.71 -3.76 2.32
CA ALA A 16 4.37 -2.96 1.15
C ALA A 16 5.37 -3.20 0.01
N ARG A 17 6.66 -3.09 0.32
CA ARG A 17 7.76 -3.33 -0.62
C ARG A 17 7.69 -4.70 -1.26
N ASP A 18 7.58 -5.75 -0.45
CA ASP A 18 7.62 -7.13 -0.93
C ASP A 18 6.38 -7.46 -1.78
N PHE A 19 5.21 -7.00 -1.34
CA PHE A 19 3.97 -7.16 -2.10
C PHE A 19 4.06 -6.45 -3.45
N LEU A 20 4.46 -5.17 -3.49
CA LEU A 20 4.50 -4.38 -4.73
C LEU A 20 5.59 -4.88 -5.68
N ALA A 21 6.75 -5.31 -5.17
CA ALA A 21 7.81 -5.91 -5.98
C ALA A 21 7.33 -7.17 -6.72
N LYS A 22 6.46 -7.95 -6.07
CA LYS A 22 5.87 -9.17 -6.62
C LYS A 22 4.68 -8.90 -7.54
N GLU A 23 3.71 -8.11 -7.07
CA GLU A 23 2.39 -7.97 -7.69
C GLU A 23 2.30 -6.78 -8.66
N CYS A 24 3.19 -5.79 -8.54
CA CYS A 24 3.24 -4.59 -9.39
C CYS A 24 4.65 -4.31 -9.96
N PRO A 25 5.28 -5.28 -10.66
CA PRO A 25 6.58 -5.04 -11.27
C PRO A 25 6.49 -3.99 -12.38
N LYS A 26 7.61 -3.32 -12.69
CA LYS A 26 7.69 -2.26 -13.72
C LYS A 26 7.12 -2.69 -15.09
N ALA A 27 7.24 -3.97 -15.45
CA ALA A 27 6.65 -4.49 -16.68
C ALA A 27 5.12 -4.38 -16.68
N LYS A 28 4.47 -4.76 -15.58
CA LYS A 28 3.03 -4.66 -15.39
C LYS A 28 2.54 -3.22 -15.39
N VAL A 29 3.30 -2.31 -14.78
CA VAL A 29 3.02 -0.86 -14.86
C VAL A 29 3.00 -0.38 -16.32
N ARG A 30 3.99 -0.79 -17.13
CA ARG A 30 4.04 -0.45 -18.57
C ARG A 30 2.92 -1.08 -19.39
N GLU A 31 2.38 -2.21 -18.96
CA GLU A 31 1.19 -2.82 -19.57
C GLU A 31 -0.06 -2.02 -19.23
N MET A 32 -0.24 -1.66 -17.96
CA MET A 32 -1.38 -0.86 -17.49
C MET A 32 -1.42 0.54 -18.14
N ASP A 33 -0.27 1.19 -18.35
CA ASP A 33 -0.17 2.48 -19.05
C ASP A 33 -0.75 2.46 -20.48
N LYS A 34 -0.76 1.28 -21.11
CA LYS A 34 -1.31 1.08 -22.46
C LYS A 34 -2.75 0.59 -22.45
N ASP A 35 -3.26 0.17 -21.29
CA ASP A 35 -4.63 -0.30 -21.13
C ASP A 35 -5.57 0.88 -20.85
N GLY A 36 -6.77 0.85 -21.43
CA GLY A 36 -7.75 1.92 -21.25
C GLY A 36 -8.26 2.08 -19.81
N LYS A 37 -8.07 1.07 -18.95
CA LYS A 37 -8.40 1.16 -17.53
C LYS A 37 -7.32 1.84 -16.70
N GLY A 38 -6.04 1.66 -17.04
CA GLY A 38 -4.91 2.21 -16.28
C GLY A 38 -4.64 1.58 -14.91
N TYR A 39 -5.35 0.52 -14.52
CA TYR A 39 -5.15 -0.20 -13.27
C TYR A 39 -5.49 -1.70 -13.38
N ASP A 40 -4.92 -2.51 -12.50
CA ASP A 40 -5.25 -3.93 -12.37
C ASP A 40 -6.23 -4.16 -11.20
N PRO A 41 -7.47 -4.61 -11.47
CA PRO A 41 -8.44 -4.94 -10.43
C PRO A 41 -7.95 -5.97 -9.40
N GLN A 42 -7.08 -6.91 -9.80
CA GLN A 42 -6.56 -7.93 -8.88
C GLN A 42 -5.50 -7.35 -7.94
N LEU A 43 -4.65 -6.44 -8.43
CA LEU A 43 -3.73 -5.70 -7.58
C LEU A 43 -4.49 -4.89 -6.52
N TRP A 44 -5.52 -4.16 -6.94
CA TRP A 44 -6.37 -3.40 -6.03
C TRP A 44 -7.10 -4.28 -5.00
N ARG A 45 -7.58 -5.45 -5.43
CA ARG A 45 -8.18 -6.42 -4.51
C ARG A 45 -7.16 -6.93 -3.48
N GLY A 46 -5.94 -7.24 -3.89
CA GLY A 46 -4.87 -7.63 -2.97
C GLY A 46 -4.57 -6.54 -1.93
N MET A 47 -4.49 -5.27 -2.34
CA MET A 47 -4.32 -4.15 -1.40
C MET A 47 -5.52 -4.00 -0.44
N ALA A 48 -6.74 -4.25 -0.91
CA ALA A 48 -7.93 -4.23 -0.06
C ALA A 48 -7.95 -5.37 0.96
N GLU A 49 -7.54 -6.58 0.57
CA GLU A 49 -7.41 -7.75 1.46
C GLU A 49 -6.35 -7.53 2.55
N LEU A 50 -5.32 -6.73 2.26
CA LEU A 50 -4.30 -6.29 3.23
C LEU A 50 -4.77 -5.12 4.12
N GLY A 51 -5.98 -4.60 3.92
CA GLY A 51 -6.55 -3.50 4.69
C GLY A 51 -6.06 -2.11 4.29
N TRP A 52 -5.21 -2.00 3.29
CA TRP A 52 -4.54 -0.74 2.93
C TRP A 52 -5.46 0.34 2.38
N ILE A 53 -6.55 -0.06 1.72
CA ILE A 53 -7.57 0.88 1.21
C ILE A 53 -8.30 1.59 2.36
N GLY A 54 -8.41 0.92 3.51
CA GLY A 54 -9.07 1.41 4.72
C GLY A 54 -8.12 1.92 5.80
N LEU A 55 -6.82 2.04 5.51
CA LEU A 55 -5.75 2.11 6.52
C LEU A 55 -6.01 3.17 7.62
N ILE A 56 -6.35 4.40 7.22
CA ILE A 56 -6.57 5.52 8.15
C ILE A 56 -8.01 5.65 8.65
N PHE A 57 -8.93 4.86 8.11
CA PHE A 57 -10.35 4.99 8.47
C PHE A 57 -10.63 4.31 9.81
N PRO A 58 -11.60 4.83 10.59
CA PRO A 58 -12.07 4.16 11.80
C PRO A 58 -12.55 2.72 11.55
N GLU A 59 -12.38 1.86 12.56
CA GLU A 59 -12.82 0.46 12.52
C GLU A 59 -14.34 0.31 12.30
N GLU A 60 -15.15 1.28 12.75
CA GLU A 60 -16.61 1.28 12.50
C GLU A 60 -16.99 1.33 11.01
N TYR A 61 -16.06 1.75 10.16
CA TYR A 61 -16.18 1.75 8.70
C TYR A 61 -15.39 0.61 8.03
N GLY A 62 -14.86 -0.33 8.81
CA GLY A 62 -14.01 -1.42 8.34
C GLY A 62 -12.56 -0.99 8.04
N GLY A 63 -12.11 0.14 8.58
CA GLY A 63 -10.72 0.59 8.49
C GLY A 63 -9.82 0.06 9.61
N MET A 64 -8.55 0.47 9.60
CA MET A 64 -7.54 0.01 10.59
C MET A 64 -7.21 1.06 11.65
N ALA A 65 -7.82 2.24 11.59
CA ALA A 65 -7.56 3.37 12.48
C ALA A 65 -6.05 3.72 12.63
N ALA A 66 -5.26 3.45 11.59
CA ALA A 66 -3.84 3.73 11.59
C ALA A 66 -3.56 5.23 11.52
N SER A 67 -2.34 5.62 11.86
CA SER A 67 -1.93 7.01 11.84
C SER A 67 -1.69 7.52 10.43
N PHE A 68 -1.67 8.84 10.28
CA PHE A 68 -1.28 9.46 9.01
C PHE A 68 0.18 9.18 8.64
N MET A 69 1.05 8.92 9.63
CA MET A 69 2.43 8.52 9.36
C MET A 69 2.51 7.14 8.72
N ASP A 70 1.67 6.20 9.14
CA ASP A 70 1.60 4.85 8.55
C ASP A 70 1.14 4.92 7.10
N LEU A 71 0.20 5.82 6.78
CA LEU A 71 -0.18 6.12 5.40
C LEU A 71 0.99 6.67 4.58
N VAL A 72 1.78 7.59 5.14
CA VAL A 72 2.95 8.14 4.44
C VAL A 72 3.95 7.03 4.12
N VAL A 73 4.24 6.14 5.09
CA VAL A 73 5.13 4.99 4.89
C VAL A 73 4.62 4.08 3.78
N LEU A 74 3.33 3.77 3.77
CA LEU A 74 2.72 2.94 2.72
C LEU A 74 2.81 3.61 1.35
N MET A 75 2.50 4.90 1.26
CA MET A 75 2.52 5.67 0.01
C MET A 75 3.94 5.83 -0.55
N GLU A 76 4.95 5.98 0.31
CA GLU A 76 6.36 6.04 -0.11
C GLU A 76 6.80 4.75 -0.83
N GLU A 77 6.35 3.58 -0.36
CA GLU A 77 6.65 2.31 -1.03
C GLU A 77 5.85 2.11 -2.33
N MET A 78 4.71 2.78 -2.50
CA MET A 78 3.91 2.74 -3.74
C MET A 78 4.54 3.50 -4.91
N GLY A 79 5.42 4.48 -4.63
CA GLY A 79 6.17 5.25 -5.62
C GLY A 79 5.66 6.67 -5.84
#